data_AF-A0A9E2YYM7-F1
#
_entry.id   AF-A0A9E2YYM7-F1
#
_cell.length_a   1.000
_cell.length_b   1.000
_cell.length_c   1.000
_cell.angle_alpha   90.00
_cell.angle_beta   90.00
_cell.angle_gamma   90.00
#
_symmetry.space_group_name_H-M   'P 1'
#
loop_
_entity.id
_entity.type
_entity.pdbx_description
1 polymer ?
#
loop_
_entity_poly.entity_id
_entity_poly.type
_entity_poly.pdbx_seq_one_letter_code
_entity_poly.pdbx_strand_id
1 'polypeptide(L)'
;MQPITDFDFIPLNFDEDGILITPQQMETLKDHARQATDAIFLAHGFRNDEDDAGQLYANLLHTLKQNMARSEFHDALGARRFVVAGVFWPSKAFLESFPDDSISAELEALKSEVEGAAQAKVEEAKAVLPRLMNDPDAQDAFVASVLSAVPDTQSDPMDGLERIRSQNGSDVLQKLRLPLLPVAPAGSGDADDGGGVAAVAVAAGGFQEQGAAQSFGSVLGTILGAAGKLLNFATWYIMKNRSGVV
;
A
#
# COMPACT_ATOMS: atom_id res chain seq x y z
N MET A 1 17.37 -7.60 2.07
CA MET A 1 17.81 -6.61 1.05
C MET A 1 19.18 -6.93 0.42
N GLN A 2 19.30 -7.01 -0.91
CA GLN A 2 20.60 -7.00 -1.61
C GLN A 2 21.13 -5.55 -1.72
N PRO A 3 22.46 -5.33 -1.66
CA PRO A 3 23.01 -3.98 -1.80
C PRO A 3 22.78 -3.45 -3.22
N ILE A 4 22.20 -2.25 -3.33
CA ILE A 4 22.08 -1.52 -4.59
C ILE A 4 23.44 -0.89 -4.91
N THR A 5 24.16 -1.42 -5.90
CA THR A 5 25.54 -1.00 -6.22
C THR A 5 25.68 -0.24 -7.53
N ASP A 6 24.65 -0.26 -8.40
CA ASP A 6 24.73 0.34 -9.75
C ASP A 6 24.70 1.88 -9.73
N PHE A 7 24.30 2.46 -8.60
CA PHE A 7 24.19 3.89 -8.32
C PHE A 7 24.69 4.21 -6.92
N ASP A 8 25.04 5.49 -6.72
CA ASP A 8 25.28 6.06 -5.40
C ASP A 8 23.95 6.17 -4.64
N PHE A 9 23.62 5.10 -3.92
CA PHE A 9 22.32 4.89 -3.27
C PHE A 9 22.41 5.12 -1.77
N ILE A 10 21.49 5.93 -1.24
CA ILE A 10 21.42 6.30 0.17
C ILE A 10 20.02 5.96 0.70
N PRO A 11 19.90 4.98 1.63
CA PRO A 11 18.62 4.71 2.27
C PRO A 11 18.32 5.83 3.27
N LEU A 12 17.10 6.35 3.24
CA LEU A 12 16.52 7.27 4.21
C LEU A 12 15.38 6.53 4.91
N ASN A 13 15.59 6.12 6.15
CA ASN A 13 14.58 5.41 6.93
C ASN A 13 13.86 6.37 7.87
N PHE A 14 12.57 6.54 7.66
CA PHE A 14 11.68 7.33 8.48
C PHE A 14 10.89 6.43 9.43
N ASP A 15 10.57 6.93 10.62
CA ASP A 15 9.61 6.29 11.52
C ASP A 15 8.16 6.65 11.16
N GLU A 16 7.22 6.21 11.99
CA GLU A 16 5.78 6.43 11.77
C GLU A 16 5.35 7.89 11.86
N ASP A 17 6.16 8.75 12.50
CA ASP A 17 5.92 10.18 12.61
C ASP A 17 6.62 10.98 11.50
N GLY A 18 7.23 10.29 10.53
CA GLY A 18 7.99 10.93 9.45
C GLY A 18 9.33 11.50 9.93
N ILE A 19 9.86 11.03 11.05
CA ILE A 19 11.15 11.46 11.56
C ILE A 19 12.23 10.54 11.01
N LEU A 20 13.27 11.14 10.43
CA LEU A 20 14.42 10.39 9.93
C LEU A 20 15.16 9.72 11.09
N ILE A 21 15.19 8.39 11.10
CA ILE A 21 15.77 7.56 12.16
C ILE A 21 17.28 7.82 12.28
N THR A 22 17.96 8.01 11.15
CA THR A 22 19.40 8.32 11.12
C THR A 22 19.63 9.64 10.38
N PRO A 23 19.61 10.80 11.07
CA PRO A 23 19.79 12.12 10.45
C PRO A 23 21.04 12.26 9.58
N GLN A 24 22.10 11.51 9.89
CA GLN A 24 23.35 11.51 9.13
C GLN A 24 23.16 11.02 7.68
N GLN A 25 22.17 10.16 7.40
CA GLN A 25 21.87 9.72 6.03
C GLN A 25 21.48 10.90 5.12
N MET A 26 20.75 11.87 5.65
CA MET A 26 20.38 13.09 4.92
C MET A 26 21.59 14.00 4.67
N GLU A 27 22.51 14.10 5.62
CA GLU A 27 23.75 14.87 5.40
C GLU A 27 24.65 14.21 4.35
N THR A 28 24.79 12.88 4.38
CA THR A 28 25.46 12.12 3.31
C THR A 28 24.81 12.37 1.95
N LEU A 29 23.47 12.36 1.87
CA LEU A 29 22.75 12.66 0.64
C LEU A 29 23.04 14.08 0.14
N LYS A 30 23.02 15.08 1.00
CA LYS A 30 23.35 16.46 0.63
C LYS A 30 24.78 16.58 0.11
N ASP A 31 25.73 15.92 0.76
CA ASP A 31 27.14 15.95 0.37
C ASP A 31 27.35 15.32 -1.02
N HIS A 32 26.70 14.18 -1.28
CA HIS A 32 26.77 13.49 -2.57
C HIS A 32 26.01 14.26 -3.66
N ALA A 33 24.86 14.86 -3.33
CA ALA A 33 24.07 15.68 -4.24
C ALA A 33 24.84 16.91 -4.77
N ARG A 34 25.77 17.48 -3.98
CA ARG A 34 26.65 18.58 -4.45
C ARG A 34 27.59 18.15 -5.58
N GLN A 35 27.85 16.85 -5.74
CA GLN A 35 28.72 16.29 -6.78
C GLN A 35 27.92 15.72 -7.96
N ALA A 36 26.64 15.42 -7.74
CA ALA A 36 25.69 14.95 -8.74
C ALA A 36 25.20 16.09 -9.65
N THR A 37 24.62 15.73 -10.80
CA THR A 37 23.85 16.66 -11.64
C THR A 37 22.36 16.56 -11.37
N ASP A 38 21.91 15.38 -10.90
CA ASP A 38 20.51 15.04 -10.72
C ASP A 38 20.34 14.16 -9.47
N ALA A 39 19.21 14.29 -8.79
CA ALA A 39 18.85 13.46 -7.64
C ALA A 39 17.55 12.69 -7.96
N ILE A 40 17.55 11.39 -7.67
CA ILE A 40 16.38 10.53 -7.81
C ILE A 40 15.92 10.13 -6.42
N PHE A 41 14.67 10.43 -6.09
CA PHE A 41 14.02 9.95 -4.86
C PHE A 41 13.06 8.83 -5.22
N LEU A 42 13.26 7.66 -4.63
CA LEU A 42 12.40 6.50 -4.78
C LEU A 42 11.65 6.31 -3.47
N ALA A 43 10.34 6.55 -3.48
CA ALA A 43 9.48 6.29 -2.34
C ALA A 43 8.51 5.17 -2.67
N HIS A 44 8.30 4.26 -1.74
CA HIS A 44 7.41 3.12 -1.94
C HIS A 44 6.01 3.50 -1.48
N GLY A 45 5.03 2.91 -2.17
CA GLY A 45 3.64 3.09 -1.83
C GLY A 45 3.19 2.14 -0.71
N PHE A 46 1.87 2.06 -0.58
CA PHE A 46 1.18 1.11 0.26
C PHE A 46 1.35 -0.32 -0.26
N ARG A 47 1.14 -1.33 0.60
CA ARG A 47 1.12 -2.77 0.27
C ARG A 47 2.49 -3.42 0.01
N ASN A 48 3.58 -2.73 0.31
CA ASN A 48 4.94 -3.27 0.27
C ASN A 48 5.59 -3.07 1.64
N ASP A 49 6.53 -3.94 2.03
CA ASP A 49 7.46 -3.65 3.12
C ASP A 49 8.80 -3.09 2.58
N GLU A 50 9.75 -2.78 3.46
CA GLU A 50 11.06 -2.22 3.06
C GLU A 50 11.86 -3.18 2.17
N ASP A 51 11.76 -4.49 2.39
CA ASP A 51 12.50 -5.51 1.62
C ASP A 51 11.91 -5.64 0.20
N ASP A 52 10.58 -5.62 0.08
CA ASP A 52 9.87 -5.57 -1.21
C ASP A 52 10.20 -4.27 -1.97
N ALA A 53 10.15 -3.13 -1.28
CA ALA A 53 10.50 -1.82 -1.84
C ALA A 53 11.95 -1.79 -2.34
N GLY A 54 12.89 -2.31 -1.54
CA GLY A 54 14.30 -2.39 -1.89
C GLY A 54 14.53 -3.21 -3.16
N GLN A 55 13.80 -4.32 -3.34
CA GLN A 55 13.86 -5.12 -4.57
C GLN A 55 13.33 -4.36 -5.78
N LEU A 56 12.21 -3.64 -5.65
CA LEU A 56 11.67 -2.79 -6.72
C LEU A 56 12.64 -1.68 -7.11
N TYR A 57 13.26 -1.02 -6.14
CA TYR A 57 14.27 0.01 -6.39
C TYR A 57 15.48 -0.56 -7.11
N ALA A 58 15.99 -1.71 -6.65
CA ALA A 58 17.12 -2.37 -7.29
C ALA A 58 16.81 -2.71 -8.75
N ASN A 59 15.64 -3.29 -9.03
CA ASN A 59 15.22 -3.67 -10.38
C ASN A 59 15.06 -2.44 -11.29
N LEU A 60 14.44 -1.36 -10.78
CA LEU A 60 14.30 -0.12 -11.52
C LEU A 60 15.66 0.49 -11.87
N LEU A 61 16.55 0.60 -10.89
CA LEU A 61 17.87 1.18 -11.07
C LEU A 61 18.74 0.33 -12.00
N HIS A 62 18.71 -1.00 -11.86
CA HIS A 62 19.38 -1.90 -12.78
C HIS A 62 18.91 -1.67 -14.23
N THR A 63 17.60 -1.61 -14.43
CA THR A 63 16.99 -1.34 -15.76
C THR A 63 17.37 0.04 -16.29
N LEU A 64 17.38 1.06 -15.43
CA LEU A 64 17.79 2.42 -15.79
C LEU A 64 19.26 2.43 -16.24
N LYS A 65 20.15 1.77 -15.49
CA LYS A 65 21.58 1.68 -15.83
C LYS A 65 21.80 1.05 -17.19
N GLN A 66 21.12 -0.07 -17.46
CA GLN A 66 21.20 -0.76 -18.75
C GLN A 66 20.75 0.14 -19.90
N ASN A 67 19.65 0.89 -19.72
CA ASN A 67 19.15 1.77 -20.76
C ASN A 67 20.06 3.00 -20.97
N MET A 68 20.62 3.58 -19.90
CA MET A 68 21.58 4.69 -20.02
C MET A 68 22.82 4.35 -20.85
N ALA A 69 23.23 3.07 -20.88
CA ALA A 69 24.39 2.62 -21.65
C ALA A 69 24.12 2.50 -23.15
N ARG A 70 22.86 2.59 -23.59
CA ARG A 70 22.50 2.48 -25.01
C ARG A 70 22.85 3.77 -25.75
N SER A 71 23.33 3.64 -26.98
CA SER A 71 23.76 4.78 -27.80
C SER A 71 22.66 5.80 -28.05
N GLU A 72 21.39 5.35 -28.14
CA GLU A 72 20.25 6.24 -28.36
C GLU A 72 20.02 7.24 -27.20
N PHE A 73 20.49 6.92 -26.00
CA PHE A 73 20.32 7.76 -24.80
C PHE A 73 21.62 8.42 -24.34
N HIS A 74 22.76 8.08 -24.95
CA HIS A 74 24.08 8.53 -24.52
C HIS A 74 24.23 10.06 -24.56
N ASP A 75 23.74 10.72 -25.61
CA ASP A 75 23.86 12.18 -25.73
C ASP A 75 23.04 12.93 -24.68
N ALA A 76 21.91 12.35 -24.23
CA ALA A 76 21.04 12.97 -23.23
C ALA A 76 21.47 12.65 -21.79
N LEU A 77 21.95 11.43 -21.53
CA LEU A 77 22.16 10.90 -20.18
C LEU A 77 23.63 10.61 -19.83
N GLY A 78 24.53 10.51 -20.81
CA GLY A 78 25.91 10.05 -20.61
C GLY A 78 26.78 10.97 -19.74
N ALA A 79 26.48 12.27 -19.72
CA ALA A 79 27.16 13.26 -18.86
C ALA A 79 26.51 13.42 -17.47
N ARG A 80 25.34 12.81 -17.25
CA ARG A 80 24.56 12.95 -16.02
C ARG A 80 25.16 12.09 -14.92
N ARG A 81 25.22 12.63 -13.70
CA ARG A 81 25.64 11.92 -12.49
C ARG A 81 24.45 11.93 -11.54
N PHE A 82 23.97 10.75 -11.19
CA PHE A 82 22.80 10.59 -10.34
C PHE A 82 23.24 10.21 -8.93
N VAL A 83 22.70 10.91 -7.94
CA VAL A 83 22.58 10.40 -6.57
C VAL A 83 21.16 9.87 -6.39
N VAL A 84 21.00 8.74 -5.70
CA VAL A 84 19.71 8.10 -5.50
C VAL A 84 19.42 7.99 -4.01
N ALA A 85 18.26 8.46 -3.59
CA ALA A 85 17.73 8.27 -2.25
C ALA A 85 16.59 7.27 -2.28
N GLY A 86 16.69 6.18 -1.52
CA GLY A 86 15.56 5.30 -1.22
C GLY A 86 14.87 5.79 0.03
N VAL A 87 13.62 6.24 -0.10
CA VAL A 87 12.77 6.66 1.02
C VAL A 87 12.01 5.45 1.52
N PHE A 88 12.24 5.11 2.78
CA PHE A 88 11.62 3.99 3.49
C PHE A 88 10.82 4.51 4.68
N TRP A 89 9.61 4.00 4.83
CA TRP A 89 8.72 4.32 5.95
C TRP A 89 7.96 3.05 6.36
N PRO A 90 7.45 2.96 7.61
CA PRO A 90 6.82 1.75 8.11
C PRO A 90 5.46 1.51 7.45
N SER A 91 5.49 0.80 6.32
CA SER A 91 4.32 0.34 5.57
C SER A 91 4.08 -1.16 5.77
N LYS A 92 2.83 -1.58 5.55
CA LYS A 92 2.41 -2.99 5.66
C LYS A 92 1.96 -3.55 4.31
N ALA A 93 2.30 -4.81 4.06
CA ALA A 93 1.63 -5.65 3.08
C ALA A 93 0.20 -5.98 3.53
N PHE A 94 -0.72 -6.10 2.59
CA PHE A 94 -2.12 -6.45 2.87
C PHE A 94 -2.42 -7.88 2.49
N LEU A 95 -3.23 -8.56 3.30
CA LEU A 95 -3.80 -9.84 2.90
C LEU A 95 -4.83 -9.62 1.78
N GLU A 96 -4.72 -10.42 0.72
CA GLU A 96 -5.68 -10.41 -0.38
C GLU A 96 -6.78 -11.47 -0.22
N SER A 97 -6.54 -12.44 0.67
CA SER A 97 -7.46 -13.51 1.01
C SER A 97 -7.49 -13.66 2.53
N PHE A 98 -8.69 -13.77 3.08
CA PHE A 98 -8.93 -13.85 4.52
C PHE A 98 -9.49 -15.23 4.85
N PRO A 99 -8.72 -16.12 5.48
CA PRO A 99 -9.29 -17.29 6.17
C PRO A 99 -10.33 -16.85 7.22
N ASP A 100 -11.36 -17.67 7.49
CA ASP A 100 -12.46 -17.29 8.42
C ASP A 100 -11.96 -16.96 9.84
N ASP A 101 -10.83 -17.52 10.25
CA ASP A 101 -10.14 -17.32 11.52
C ASP A 101 -9.10 -16.18 11.52
N SER A 102 -8.83 -15.57 10.36
CA SER A 102 -7.83 -14.48 10.24
C SER A 102 -8.34 -13.12 10.75
N ILE A 103 -9.65 -12.87 10.73
CA ILE A 103 -10.21 -11.54 11.04
C ILE A 103 -9.86 -11.08 12.47
N SER A 104 -9.81 -12.01 13.43
CA SER A 104 -9.38 -11.66 14.78
C SER A 104 -7.91 -11.27 14.84
N ALA A 105 -7.04 -11.90 14.04
CA ALA A 105 -5.62 -11.53 13.98
C ALA A 105 -5.43 -10.19 13.27
N GLU A 106 -6.20 -9.93 12.22
CA GLU A 106 -6.19 -8.63 11.51
C GLU A 106 -6.66 -7.47 12.40
N LEU A 107 -7.63 -7.70 13.27
CA LEU A 107 -8.01 -6.70 14.28
C LEU A 107 -6.90 -6.45 15.30
N GLU A 108 -6.19 -7.48 15.77
CA GLU A 108 -5.02 -7.26 16.64
C GLU A 108 -3.91 -6.50 15.91
N ALA A 109 -3.68 -6.82 14.63
CA ALA A 109 -2.72 -6.13 13.80
C ALA A 109 -3.12 -4.67 13.50
N LEU A 110 -4.42 -4.35 13.43
CA LEU A 110 -4.92 -2.98 13.32
C LEU A 110 -4.78 -2.25 14.67
N LYS A 111 -5.08 -2.93 15.78
CA LYS A 111 -4.98 -2.38 17.13
C LYS A 111 -3.54 -1.95 17.46
N SER A 112 -2.53 -2.64 16.96
CA SER A 112 -1.12 -2.25 17.13
C SER A 112 -0.74 -0.98 16.38
N GLU A 113 -1.53 -0.54 15.40
CA GLU A 113 -1.25 0.66 14.59
C GLU A 113 -2.00 1.90 15.06
N VAL A 114 -2.80 1.78 16.11
CA VAL A 114 -3.60 2.87 16.64
C VAL A 114 -3.41 2.98 18.15
N GLU A 115 -3.71 4.14 18.71
CA GLU A 115 -3.54 4.42 20.14
C GLU A 115 -4.83 4.94 20.78
N GLY A 116 -4.86 4.90 22.12
CA GLY A 116 -5.90 5.54 22.92
C GLY A 116 -7.33 5.10 22.58
N ALA A 117 -8.20 6.06 22.27
CA ALA A 117 -9.62 5.80 22.00
C ALA A 117 -9.84 4.91 20.77
N ALA A 118 -8.93 4.95 19.78
CA ALA A 118 -9.02 4.11 18.59
C ALA A 118 -8.80 2.62 18.92
N GLN A 119 -7.91 2.28 19.85
CA GLN A 119 -7.74 0.89 20.31
C GLN A 119 -9.02 0.33 20.93
N ALA A 120 -9.75 1.15 21.70
CA ALA A 120 -11.04 0.74 22.26
C ALA A 120 -12.08 0.46 21.16
N LYS A 121 -12.06 1.21 20.06
CA LYS A 121 -12.90 0.95 18.89
C LYS A 121 -12.57 -0.35 18.18
N VAL A 122 -11.30 -0.71 18.10
CA VAL A 122 -10.91 -2.02 17.56
C VAL A 122 -11.41 -3.17 18.46
N GLU A 123 -11.38 -3.01 19.78
CA GLU A 123 -11.96 -3.99 20.71
C GLU A 123 -13.49 -4.09 20.61
N GLU A 124 -14.20 -2.97 20.43
CA GLU A 124 -15.64 -2.97 20.16
C GLU A 124 -15.97 -3.76 18.88
N ALA A 125 -15.19 -3.58 17.82
CA ALA A 125 -15.32 -4.35 16.58
C ALA A 125 -15.07 -5.85 16.81
N LYS A 126 -14.06 -6.20 17.61
CA LYS A 126 -13.75 -7.59 17.96
C LYS A 126 -14.88 -8.28 18.73
N ALA A 127 -15.54 -7.57 19.64
CA ALA A 127 -16.61 -8.10 20.48
C ALA A 127 -17.84 -8.56 19.68
N VAL A 128 -18.10 -7.98 18.50
CA VAL A 128 -19.26 -8.32 17.67
C VAL A 128 -18.99 -9.41 16.63
N LEU A 129 -17.72 -9.83 16.45
CA LEU A 129 -17.33 -10.87 15.48
C LEU A 129 -18.17 -12.15 15.55
N PRO A 130 -18.52 -12.73 16.72
CA PRO A 130 -19.29 -13.98 16.78
C PRO A 130 -20.67 -13.91 16.12
N ARG A 131 -21.23 -12.70 15.97
CA ARG A 131 -22.55 -12.45 15.35
C ARG A 131 -22.46 -11.88 13.94
N LEU A 132 -21.27 -11.43 13.53
CA LEU A 132 -21.05 -10.63 12.32
C LEU A 132 -21.63 -11.26 11.04
N MET A 133 -21.55 -12.59 10.90
CA MET A 133 -22.04 -13.27 9.70
C MET A 133 -23.54 -13.17 9.47
N ASN A 134 -24.34 -13.12 10.55
CA ASN A 134 -25.78 -13.38 10.48
C ASN A 134 -26.64 -12.25 11.08
N ASP A 135 -26.02 -11.25 11.68
CA ASP A 135 -26.70 -10.19 12.43
C ASP A 135 -26.36 -8.81 11.81
N PRO A 136 -27.31 -8.18 11.08
CA PRO A 136 -27.10 -6.85 10.50
C PRO A 136 -26.74 -5.78 11.52
N ASP A 137 -27.27 -5.85 12.75
CA ASP A 137 -26.93 -4.89 13.80
C ASP A 137 -25.46 -5.08 14.25
N ALA A 138 -24.98 -6.32 14.27
CA ALA A 138 -23.57 -6.62 14.52
C ALA A 138 -22.66 -6.13 13.37
N GLN A 139 -23.14 -6.19 12.12
CA GLN A 139 -22.43 -5.65 10.95
C GLN A 139 -22.33 -4.13 11.01
N ASP A 140 -23.43 -3.45 11.34
CA ASP A 140 -23.46 -1.99 11.52
C ASP A 140 -22.52 -1.55 12.64
N ALA A 141 -22.56 -2.23 13.79
CA ALA A 141 -21.66 -1.97 14.91
C ALA A 141 -20.18 -2.22 14.56
N PHE A 142 -19.90 -3.30 13.83
CA PHE A 142 -18.54 -3.62 13.37
C PHE A 142 -17.97 -2.51 12.48
N VAL A 143 -18.70 -2.14 11.42
CA VAL A 143 -18.24 -1.11 10.47
C VAL A 143 -18.07 0.24 11.16
N ALA A 144 -19.04 0.65 11.99
CA ALA A 144 -18.95 1.91 12.73
C ALA A 144 -17.70 1.94 13.63
N SER A 145 -17.42 0.83 14.32
CA SER A 145 -16.26 0.72 15.21
C SER A 145 -14.94 0.77 14.42
N VAL A 146 -14.81 0.00 13.34
CA VAL A 146 -13.61 0.01 12.49
C VAL A 146 -13.36 1.39 11.87
N LEU A 147 -14.40 2.04 11.32
CA LEU A 147 -14.25 3.38 10.73
C LEU A 147 -14.00 4.49 11.75
N SER A 148 -14.37 4.27 13.02
CA SER A 148 -14.06 5.19 14.13
C SER A 148 -12.62 5.02 14.65
N ALA A 149 -11.98 3.89 14.37
CA ALA A 149 -10.56 3.69 14.66
C ALA A 149 -9.65 4.35 13.61
N VAL A 150 -10.19 4.66 12.42
CA VAL A 150 -9.47 5.41 11.38
C VAL A 150 -9.25 6.85 11.85
N PRO A 151 -8.02 7.38 11.81
CA PRO A 151 -7.75 8.76 12.18
C PRO A 151 -8.63 9.74 11.41
N ASP A 152 -9.03 10.85 12.03
CA ASP A 152 -9.67 11.94 11.28
C ASP A 152 -8.60 12.65 10.45
N THR A 153 -8.44 12.14 9.25
CA THR A 153 -7.60 12.73 8.21
C THR A 153 -8.32 13.90 7.61
N GLN A 154 -7.58 14.85 7.02
CA GLN A 154 -8.21 15.85 6.17
C GLN A 154 -9.06 15.11 5.12
N SER A 155 -10.35 15.44 5.07
CA SER A 155 -11.28 14.82 4.13
C SER A 155 -10.79 15.09 2.72
N ASP A 156 -10.48 14.03 1.99
CA ASP A 156 -10.11 14.07 0.58
C ASP A 156 -11.34 13.61 -0.22
N PRO A 157 -12.03 14.53 -0.92
CA PRO A 157 -13.27 14.20 -1.64
C PRO A 157 -13.12 13.04 -2.65
N MET A 158 -11.90 12.73 -3.06
CA MET A 158 -11.59 11.65 -4.00
C MET A 158 -11.49 10.27 -3.35
N ASP A 159 -11.33 10.20 -2.02
CA ASP A 159 -11.15 8.92 -1.30
C ASP A 159 -12.47 8.26 -0.86
N GLY A 160 -13.56 9.04 -0.83
CA GLY A 160 -14.91 8.56 -0.56
C GLY A 160 -15.19 8.14 0.89
N LEU A 161 -14.32 8.45 1.85
CA LEU A 161 -14.49 8.04 3.26
C LEU A 161 -15.82 8.50 3.85
N GLU A 162 -16.20 9.76 3.61
CA GLU A 162 -17.46 10.33 4.09
C GLU A 162 -18.68 9.57 3.57
N ARG A 163 -18.62 9.14 2.30
CA ARG A 163 -19.69 8.34 1.67
C ARG A 163 -19.78 6.96 2.30
N ILE A 164 -18.67 6.36 2.72
CA ILE A 164 -18.68 5.07 3.41
C ILE A 164 -19.24 5.26 4.83
N ARG A 165 -18.78 6.29 5.55
CA ARG A 165 -19.25 6.64 6.91
C ARG A 165 -20.75 6.95 6.96
N SER A 166 -21.35 7.41 5.87
CA SER A 166 -22.79 7.73 5.80
C SER A 166 -23.70 6.54 5.47
N GLN A 167 -23.16 5.34 5.27
CA GLN A 167 -23.92 4.14 4.92
C GLN A 167 -24.10 3.21 6.12
N ASN A 168 -25.14 2.37 6.09
CA ASN A 168 -25.26 1.28 7.05
C ASN A 168 -24.09 0.31 6.85
N GLY A 169 -23.53 -0.23 7.93
CA GLY A 169 -22.38 -1.14 7.87
C GLY A 169 -22.70 -2.43 7.14
N SER A 170 -23.89 -2.98 7.32
CA SER A 170 -24.43 -4.11 6.59
C SER A 170 -24.43 -3.88 5.07
N ASP A 171 -24.83 -2.69 4.60
CA ASP A 171 -24.77 -2.31 3.18
C ASP A 171 -23.32 -2.19 2.67
N VAL A 172 -22.43 -1.62 3.49
CA VAL A 172 -20.99 -1.52 3.17
C VAL A 172 -20.38 -2.91 3.00
N LEU A 173 -20.59 -3.81 3.96
CA LEU A 173 -20.07 -5.18 3.89
C LEU A 173 -20.67 -5.92 2.70
N GLN A 174 -21.97 -5.77 2.40
CA GLN A 174 -22.58 -6.38 1.22
C GLN A 174 -21.89 -5.94 -0.08
N LYS A 175 -21.56 -4.65 -0.23
CA LYS A 175 -20.84 -4.14 -1.41
C LYS A 175 -19.42 -4.71 -1.49
N LEU A 176 -18.72 -4.80 -0.36
CA LEU A 176 -17.36 -5.34 -0.28
C LEU A 176 -17.28 -6.85 -0.54
N ARG A 177 -18.39 -7.59 -0.45
CA ARG A 177 -18.44 -9.00 -0.87
C ARG A 177 -18.20 -9.20 -2.35
N LEU A 178 -18.51 -8.22 -3.18
CA LEU A 178 -18.40 -8.37 -4.63
C LEU A 178 -16.92 -8.60 -5.02
N PRO A 179 -16.65 -9.55 -5.94
CA PRO A 179 -15.31 -9.73 -6.46
C PRO A 179 -14.87 -8.44 -7.15
N LEU A 180 -13.65 -7.99 -6.85
CA LEU A 180 -13.00 -6.94 -7.62
C LEU A 180 -12.63 -7.57 -8.97
N LEU A 181 -13.48 -7.38 -9.97
CA LEU A 181 -13.14 -7.76 -11.34
C LEU A 181 -11.99 -6.85 -11.78
N PRO A 182 -10.88 -7.38 -12.32
CA PRO A 182 -9.86 -6.53 -12.90
C PRO A 182 -10.51 -5.67 -13.99
N VAL A 183 -10.41 -4.36 -13.84
CA VAL A 183 -10.80 -3.42 -14.88
C VAL A 183 -9.86 -3.70 -16.05
N ALA A 184 -10.36 -4.31 -17.12
CA ALA A 184 -9.62 -4.39 -18.35
C ALA A 184 -9.20 -2.96 -18.73
N PRO A 185 -7.94 -2.70 -19.11
CA PRO A 185 -7.52 -1.36 -19.49
C PRO A 185 -8.52 -0.85 -20.53
N ALA A 186 -9.08 0.33 -20.27
CA ALA A 186 -9.92 1.01 -21.24
C ALA A 186 -9.12 1.04 -22.55
N GLY A 187 -9.69 0.44 -23.60
CA GLY A 187 -9.07 0.45 -24.91
C GLY A 187 -8.64 1.87 -25.24
N SER A 188 -7.40 2.01 -25.72
CA SER A 188 -6.75 3.26 -26.11
C SER A 188 -7.75 4.24 -26.73
N GLY A 189 -8.21 5.20 -25.94
CA GLY A 189 -8.97 6.35 -26.37
C GLY A 189 -8.33 7.55 -25.72
N ASP A 190 -7.65 8.32 -26.57
CA ASP A 190 -7.01 9.62 -26.40
C ASP A 190 -7.10 10.32 -25.03
N ALA A 191 -5.91 10.53 -24.45
CA ALA A 191 -5.36 11.70 -23.75
C ALA A 191 -6.15 12.45 -22.65
N ASP A 192 -5.35 12.84 -21.64
CA ASP A 192 -5.58 13.84 -20.58
C ASP A 192 -6.54 13.45 -19.44
N ASP A 193 -6.00 12.75 -18.44
CA ASP A 193 -5.91 13.34 -17.09
C ASP A 193 -4.84 12.61 -16.24
N GLY A 194 -4.10 13.38 -15.46
CA GLY A 194 -2.90 12.93 -14.76
C GLY A 194 -3.19 12.13 -13.48
N GLY A 195 -2.32 11.14 -13.20
CA GLY A 195 -2.19 10.51 -11.88
C GLY A 195 -2.83 9.13 -11.74
N GLY A 196 -2.44 8.17 -12.58
CA GLY A 196 -2.80 6.75 -12.41
C GLY A 196 -1.58 5.92 -12.06
N VAL A 197 -1.66 5.13 -10.97
CA VAL A 197 -0.74 4.02 -10.70
C VAL A 197 -0.62 3.20 -11.98
N ALA A 198 0.56 3.17 -12.58
CA ALA A 198 0.81 2.35 -13.73
C ALA A 198 0.55 0.90 -13.31
N ALA A 199 -0.57 0.34 -13.79
CA ALA A 199 -0.74 -1.09 -13.87
C ALA A 199 0.48 -1.61 -14.60
N VAL A 200 1.35 -2.32 -13.88
CA VAL A 200 2.44 -3.08 -14.47
C VAL A 200 1.79 -3.93 -15.56
N ALA A 201 2.12 -3.61 -16.81
CA ALA A 201 1.58 -4.29 -17.96
C ALA A 201 1.89 -5.78 -17.79
N VAL A 202 0.85 -6.56 -17.51
CA VAL A 202 0.90 -8.01 -17.61
C VAL A 202 1.08 -8.28 -19.10
N ALA A 203 2.34 -8.39 -19.52
CA ALA A 203 2.68 -8.85 -20.85
C ALA A 203 1.98 -10.19 -21.03
N ALA A 204 1.08 -10.24 -22.01
CA ALA A 204 0.41 -11.45 -22.46
C ALA A 204 1.50 -12.48 -22.86
N GLY A 205 1.79 -13.39 -21.94
CA GLY A 205 2.93 -14.29 -22.07
C GLY A 205 3.04 -15.23 -20.86
N GLY A 206 2.09 -16.16 -20.76
CA GLY A 206 2.25 -17.44 -20.06
C GLY A 206 2.72 -17.38 -18.60
N PHE A 207 1.78 -17.24 -17.66
CA PHE A 207 1.99 -17.78 -16.32
C PHE A 207 2.00 -19.30 -16.44
N GLN A 208 3.20 -19.87 -16.39
CA GLN A 208 3.41 -21.30 -16.27
C GLN A 208 2.91 -21.71 -14.88
N GLU A 209 1.80 -22.44 -14.87
CA GLU A 209 1.19 -23.07 -13.70
C GLU A 209 2.23 -23.90 -12.92
N GLN A 210 2.68 -23.36 -11.79
CA GLN A 210 3.08 -24.15 -10.63
C GLN A 210 2.26 -23.65 -9.44
N GLY A 211 1.02 -24.12 -9.42
CA GLY A 211 0.00 -23.77 -8.43
C GLY A 211 -1.33 -24.40 -8.84
N ALA A 212 -1.29 -25.71 -9.12
CA ALA A 212 -2.46 -26.47 -9.50
C ALA A 212 -3.57 -26.29 -8.46
N ALA A 213 -4.78 -26.06 -8.96
CA ALA A 213 -6.03 -25.91 -8.24
C ALA A 213 -6.15 -26.87 -7.05
N GLN A 214 -5.94 -26.35 -5.85
CA GLN A 214 -6.39 -26.94 -4.60
C GLN A 214 -7.47 -26.04 -4.01
N SER A 215 -8.73 -26.41 -4.26
CA SER A 215 -9.93 -25.98 -3.51
C SER A 215 -10.20 -24.47 -3.39
N PHE A 216 -10.71 -23.86 -4.45
CA PHE A 216 -11.30 -22.50 -4.46
C PHE A 216 -12.73 -22.45 -3.86
N GLY A 217 -12.89 -22.87 -2.61
CA GLY A 217 -14.19 -22.86 -1.94
C GLY A 217 -14.07 -22.58 -0.45
N SER A 218 -14.17 -21.30 -0.05
CA SER A 218 -14.83 -20.93 1.21
C SER A 218 -15.04 -19.43 1.42
N VAL A 219 -14.17 -18.51 0.95
CA VAL A 219 -14.21 -17.11 1.44
C VAL A 219 -14.38 -15.99 0.40
N LEU A 220 -14.31 -16.29 -0.90
CA LEU A 220 -14.65 -15.29 -1.94
C LEU A 220 -16.17 -14.99 -1.91
N GLY A 221 -16.53 -13.82 -1.37
CA GLY A 221 -17.91 -13.34 -1.32
C GLY A 221 -18.64 -13.54 0.01
N THR A 222 -17.94 -13.83 1.11
CA THR A 222 -18.55 -13.89 2.46
C THR A 222 -18.45 -12.55 3.20
N ILE A 223 -19.25 -12.39 4.25
CA ILE A 223 -19.20 -11.21 5.14
C ILE A 223 -17.85 -11.12 5.86
N LEU A 224 -17.21 -12.23 6.20
CA LEU A 224 -15.87 -12.22 6.81
C LEU A 224 -14.81 -11.74 5.82
N GLY A 225 -14.85 -12.19 4.56
CA GLY A 225 -13.98 -11.64 3.52
C GLY A 225 -14.21 -10.14 3.27
N ALA A 226 -15.46 -9.68 3.37
CA ALA A 226 -15.80 -8.26 3.29
C ALA A 226 -15.26 -7.46 4.49
N ALA A 227 -15.32 -8.03 5.70
CA ALA A 227 -14.75 -7.45 6.90
C ALA A 227 -13.23 -7.32 6.80
N GLY A 228 -12.53 -8.35 6.29
CA GLY A 228 -11.10 -8.28 6.02
C GLY A 228 -10.74 -7.16 5.05
N LYS A 229 -11.49 -7.00 3.95
CA LYS A 229 -11.30 -5.87 3.02
C LYS A 229 -11.50 -4.50 3.70
N LEU A 230 -12.46 -4.39 4.63
CA LEU A 230 -12.66 -3.17 5.41
C LEU A 230 -11.49 -2.91 6.38
N LEU A 231 -10.91 -3.95 6.98
CA LEU A 231 -9.73 -3.82 7.82
C LEU A 231 -8.51 -3.35 7.01
N ASN A 232 -8.30 -3.91 5.81
CA ASN A 232 -7.28 -3.39 4.88
C ASN A 232 -7.51 -1.92 4.55
N PHE A 233 -8.76 -1.52 4.32
CA PHE A 233 -9.11 -0.11 4.08
C PHE A 233 -8.77 0.77 5.28
N ALA A 234 -9.11 0.35 6.51
CA ALA A 234 -8.76 1.09 7.71
C ALA A 234 -7.25 1.22 7.89
N THR A 235 -6.50 0.12 7.73
CA THR A 235 -5.03 0.12 7.76
C THR A 235 -4.46 1.04 6.68
N TRP A 236 -5.04 1.06 5.47
CA TRP A 236 -4.63 1.97 4.40
C TRP A 236 -4.72 3.44 4.79
N TYR A 237 -5.76 3.89 5.49
CA TYR A 237 -5.82 5.29 5.96
C TYR A 237 -4.75 5.62 7.00
N ILE A 238 -4.44 4.69 7.89
CA ILE A 238 -3.35 4.88 8.87
C ILE A 238 -2.03 5.05 8.10
N MET A 239 -1.77 4.17 7.14
CA MET A 239 -0.58 4.27 6.29
C MET A 239 -0.57 5.56 5.45
N LYS A 240 -1.72 5.99 4.89
CA LYS A 240 -1.86 7.23 4.10
C LYS A 240 -1.36 8.42 4.89
N ASN A 241 -1.74 8.55 6.16
CA ASN A 241 -1.25 9.64 7.01
C ASN A 241 0.25 9.60 7.24
N ARG A 242 0.80 8.42 7.55
CA ARG A 242 2.26 8.25 7.74
C ARG A 242 3.03 8.64 6.49
N SER A 243 2.56 8.19 5.32
CA SER A 243 3.20 8.56 4.05
C SER A 243 3.07 10.04 3.71
N GLY A 244 2.08 10.74 4.25
CA GLY A 244 1.87 12.17 4.00
C GLY A 244 2.80 13.09 4.80
N VAL A 245 3.45 12.60 5.85
CA VAL A 245 4.41 13.39 6.65
C VAL A 245 5.87 13.19 6.23
N VAL A 246 6.18 12.09 5.55
CA VAL A 246 7.49 11.75 4.97
C VAL A 246 7.75 12.57 3.71
#